data_AF-A0A1H8HW97-F1
#
_entry.id   AF-A0A1H8HW97-F1
#
_cell.length_a   1.000
_cell.length_b   1.000
_cell.length_c   1.000
_cell.angle_alpha   90.00
_cell.angle_beta   90.00
_cell.angle_gamma   90.00
#
_symmetry.space_group_name_H-M   'P 1'
#
loop_
_entity.id
_entity.type
_entity.pdbx_description
1 polymer ?
#
loop_
_entity_poly.entity_id
_entity_poly.type
_entity_poly.pdbx_seq_one_letter_code
_entity_poly.pdbx_strand_id
1 'polypeptide(L)' 'MKEALKMSLSEATEQNLAYLLNEIGKKLGVVNTALLDVDDYNLEKYDDLKWLFNHLEGKENLSVSETQAFIEELSKIRK' A
#
# COMPACT_ATOMS: atom_id res chain seq x y z
N MET A 1 -3.09 4.80 23.11
CA MET A 1 -2.03 4.27 22.24
C MET A 1 -2.67 3.18 21.40
N LYS A 2 -2.73 3.38 20.08
CA LYS A 2 -3.47 2.52 19.14
C LYS A 2 -2.75 1.18 18.97
N GLU A 3 -2.97 0.26 19.91
CA GLU A 3 -2.85 -1.18 19.70
C GLU A 3 -4.02 -1.65 18.81
N ALA A 4 -4.11 -1.12 17.59
CA ALA A 4 -5.03 -1.67 16.61
C ALA A 4 -4.37 -2.91 16.05
N LEU A 5 -4.82 -4.08 16.54
CA LEU A 5 -4.72 -5.40 15.91
C LEU A 5 -3.58 -5.48 14.89
N LYS A 6 -2.43 -5.95 15.37
CA LYS A 6 -1.34 -6.43 14.52
C LYS A 6 -1.88 -7.66 13.77
N MET A 7 -2.74 -7.45 12.77
CA MET A 7 -3.03 -8.43 11.74
C MET A 7 -1.67 -8.86 11.24
N SER A 8 -1.39 -10.16 11.29
CA SER A 8 -0.18 -10.66 10.66
C SER A 8 -0.35 -10.46 9.16
N LEU A 9 0.30 -9.45 8.60
CA LEU A 9 0.42 -9.22 7.16
C LEU A 9 1.26 -10.32 6.47
N SER A 10 1.38 -11.49 7.10
CA SER A 10 2.10 -12.67 6.61
C SER A 10 1.27 -13.48 5.61
N GLU A 11 -0.05 -13.38 5.67
CA GLU A 11 -0.96 -14.11 4.79
C GLU A 11 -1.55 -13.18 3.73
N ALA A 12 -1.51 -13.60 2.47
CA ALA A 12 -2.20 -12.91 1.38
C ALA A 12 -3.71 -13.17 1.50
N THR A 13 -4.43 -12.23 2.10
CA THR A 13 -5.89 -12.25 2.22
C THR A 13 -6.47 -10.95 1.70
N GLU A 14 -7.72 -10.96 1.23
CA GLU A 14 -8.42 -9.76 0.76
C GLU A 14 -8.44 -8.65 1.83
N GLN A 15 -8.64 -9.04 3.10
CA GLN A 15 -8.62 -8.09 4.22
C GLN A 15 -7.24 -7.44 4.39
N ASN A 16 -6.16 -8.23 4.28
CA ASN A 16 -4.81 -7.70 4.36
C ASN A 16 -4.44 -6.85 3.13
N LEU A 17 -4.92 -7.22 1.95
CA LEU A 17 -4.73 -6.47 0.71
C LEU A 17 -5.37 -5.09 0.81
N ALA A 18 -6.64 -5.03 1.22
CA ALA A 18 -7.36 -3.79 1.45
C ALA A 18 -6.68 -2.91 2.51
N TYR A 19 -6.18 -3.53 3.59
CA TYR A 19 -5.41 -2.81 4.62
C TYR A 19 -4.14 -2.16 4.04
N LEU A 20 -3.33 -2.92 3.29
CA LEU A 20 -2.10 -2.42 2.67
C LEU A 20 -2.37 -1.25 1.73
N LEU A 21 -3.35 -1.38 0.83
CA LEU A 21 -3.73 -0.32 -0.11
C LEU A 21 -4.12 0.97 0.62
N ASN A 22 -4.95 0.84 1.65
CA ASN A 22 -5.38 1.99 2.44
C ASN A 22 -4.20 2.67 3.17
N GLU A 23 -3.28 1.92 3.78
CA GLU A 23 -2.13 2.52 4.47
C GLU A 23 -1.11 3.15 3.50
N ILE A 24 -0.86 2.50 2.36
CA ILE A 24 -0.04 3.07 1.28
C ILE A 24 -0.66 4.38 0.79
N GLY A 25 -1.98 4.39 0.53
CA GLY A 25 -2.71 5.57 0.08
C GLY A 25 -2.59 6.75 1.06
N LYS A 26 -2.72 6.48 2.36
CA LYS A 26 -2.51 7.49 3.41
C LYS A 26 -1.09 8.03 3.41
N LYS A 27 -0.09 7.15 3.31
CA LYS A 27 1.33 7.55 3.34
C LYS A 27 1.72 8.40 2.14
N LEU A 28 1.19 8.08 0.97
CA LEU A 28 1.42 8.81 -0.28
C LEU A 28 0.54 10.07 -0.42
N GLY A 29 -0.47 10.24 0.43
CA GLY A 29 -1.42 11.35 0.32
C GLY A 29 -2.25 11.31 -0.96
N VAL A 30 -2.54 10.10 -1.46
CA VAL A 30 -3.28 9.93 -2.72
C VAL A 30 -4.74 10.35 -2.53
N VAL A 31 -5.16 11.38 -3.25
CA VAL A 31 -6.58 11.81 -3.32
C VAL A 31 -7.39 11.03 -4.35
N ASN A 32 -6.72 10.39 -5.31
CA ASN A 32 -7.36 9.55 -6.31
C ASN A 32 -7.63 8.16 -5.73
N THR A 33 -8.81 7.98 -5.15
CA THR A 33 -9.23 6.72 -4.52
C THR A 33 -9.33 5.56 -5.50
N ALA A 34 -9.43 5.80 -6.81
CA ALA A 34 -9.46 4.74 -7.81
C ALA A 34 -8.14 3.96 -7.89
N LEU A 35 -7.01 4.53 -7.46
CA LEU A 35 -5.75 3.76 -7.34
C LEU A 35 -5.77 2.75 -6.18
N LEU A 36 -6.72 2.89 -5.25
CA LEU A 36 -6.78 2.11 -4.02
C LEU A 36 -7.93 1.08 -4.05
N ASP A 37 -8.61 0.94 -5.18
CA ASP A 37 -9.69 -0.03 -5.33
C ASP A 37 -9.12 -1.45 -5.22
N VAL A 38 -9.55 -2.21 -4.22
CA VAL A 38 -9.08 -3.58 -3.99
C VAL A 38 -9.39 -4.49 -5.17
N ASP A 39 -10.47 -4.20 -5.91
CA ASP A 39 -10.85 -4.97 -7.08
C ASP A 39 -9.83 -4.82 -8.21
N ASP A 40 -8.99 -3.78 -8.23
CA ASP A 40 -7.91 -3.59 -9.21
C ASP A 40 -6.61 -4.33 -8.86
N TYR A 41 -6.60 -5.07 -7.76
CA TYR A 41 -5.46 -5.86 -7.30
C TYR A 41 -5.86 -7.32 -7.15
N ASN A 42 -4.86 -8.20 -7.12
CA ASN A 42 -5.06 -9.62 -6.87
C ASN A 42 -4.05 -10.10 -5.80
N LEU A 43 -4.35 -11.23 -5.18
CA LEU A 43 -3.49 -11.79 -4.13
C LEU A 43 -2.12 -12.27 -4.68
N GLU A 44 -1.98 -12.49 -5.98
CA GLU A 44 -0.69 -12.84 -6.61
C GLU A 44 0.31 -11.67 -6.51
N LYS A 45 -0.18 -10.43 -6.39
CA LYS A 45 0.60 -9.20 -6.23
C LYS A 45 0.76 -8.76 -4.78
N TYR A 46 0.28 -9.57 -3.83
CA TYR A 46 0.32 -9.22 -2.41
C TYR A 46 1.74 -8.96 -1.90
N ASP A 47 2.71 -9.78 -2.30
CA ASP A 47 4.10 -9.63 -1.86
C ASP A 47 4.74 -8.34 -2.41
N ASP A 48 4.45 -7.97 -3.66
CA ASP A 48 4.90 -6.71 -4.28
C ASP A 48 4.34 -5.50 -3.50
N LEU A 49 3.04 -5.55 -3.18
CA LEU A 49 2.38 -4.49 -2.42
C LEU A 49 2.90 -4.39 -0.99
N LYS A 50 3.13 -5.53 -0.34
CA LYS A 50 3.70 -5.59 1.01
C LYS A 50 5.14 -5.08 1.03
N TRP A 51 5.93 -5.36 -0.01
CA TRP A 51 7.27 -4.79 -0.16
C TRP A 51 7.21 -3.26 -0.25
N LEU A 52 6.31 -2.72 -1.08
CA LEU A 52 6.09 -1.27 -1.21
C LEU A 52 5.69 -0.64 0.13
N PHE A 53 4.73 -1.26 0.84
CA PHE A 53 4.31 -0.83 2.18
C PHE A 53 5.48 -0.80 3.17
N ASN A 54 6.28 -1.87 3.27
CA ASN A 54 7.41 -1.93 4.18
C ASN A 54 8.47 -0.86 3.86
N HIS A 55 8.69 -0.58 2.57
CA HIS A 55 9.61 0.47 2.16
C HIS A 55 9.11 1.86 2.56
N LEU A 56 7.80 2.11 2.44
CA LEU A 56 7.16 3.34 2.84
C LEU A 56 7.13 3.55 4.36
N GLU A 57 6.92 2.50 5.15
CA GLU A 57 6.94 2.57 6.62
C GLU A 57 8.30 3.01 7.17
N GLY A 58 9.39 2.68 6.47
CA GLY A 58 10.74 3.13 6.82
C GLY A 58 11.01 4.62 6.55
N LYS A 59 10.08 5.35 5.94
CA LYS A 59 10.24 6.77 5.57
C LYS A 59 9.44 7.66 6.50
N GLU A 60 10.09 8.58 7.22
CA GLU A 60 9.38 9.57 8.04
C GLU A 60 8.67 10.63 7.19
N ASN A 61 9.35 11.11 6.15
CA ASN A 61 8.84 12.10 5.20
C ASN A 61 9.19 11.68 3.77
N LEU A 62 8.35 12.08 2.81
CA LEU A 62 8.56 11.86 1.38
C LEU A 62 8.68 13.21 0.68
N SER A 63 9.72 13.36 -0.15
CA SER A 63 9.76 14.44 -1.13
C SER A 63 8.69 14.23 -2.21
N VAL A 64 8.33 15.30 -2.93
CA VAL A 64 7.37 15.22 -4.04
C VAL A 64 7.80 14.19 -5.09
N SER A 65 9.10 14.14 -5.41
CA SER A 65 9.65 13.17 -6.36
C SER A 65 9.58 11.73 -5.86
N GLU A 66 9.81 11.49 -4.57
CA GLU A 66 9.67 10.16 -3.98
C GLU A 66 8.20 9.73 -3.99
N THR A 67 7.28 10.60 -3.57
CA THR A 67 5.84 10.32 -3.64
C THR A 67 5.42 9.96 -5.06
N GLN A 68 5.88 10.71 -6.07
CA GLN A 68 5.57 10.43 -7.46
C GLN A 68 6.12 9.06 -7.90
N ALA A 69 7.38 8.74 -7.55
CA ALA A 69 7.98 7.45 -7.87
C ALA A 69 7.19 6.29 -7.22
N PHE A 70 6.77 6.43 -5.96
CA PHE A 70 5.96 5.39 -5.31
C PHE A 70 4.55 5.25 -5.87
N ILE A 71 3.93 6.34 -6.34
CA ILE A 71 2.65 6.28 -7.05
C ILE A 71 2.81 5.51 -8.37
N GLU A 72 3.91 5.73 -9.09
CA GLU A 72 4.23 4.98 -10.31
C GLU A 72 4.45 3.49 -10.02
N GLU A 73 5.18 3.14 -8.97
CA GLU A 73 5.34 1.73 -8.55
C GLU A 73 4.01 1.10 -8.16
N LEU A 74 3.18 1.79 -7.35
CA LEU A 74 1.84 1.32 -6.98
C LEU A 74 0.99 1.04 -8.22
N SER A 75 1.03 1.93 -9.23
CA SER A 75 0.27 1.75 -10.46
C SER A 75 0.74 0.56 -11.31
N LYS A 76 2.00 0.14 -11.20
CA LYS A 76 2.54 -1.04 -11.92
C LYS A 76 2.13 -2.36 -11.28
N ILE A 77 1.72 -2.34 -10.00
CA ILE A 77 1.29 -3.53 -9.25
C ILE A 77 -0.15 -3.92 -9.58
N ARG A 78 -0.97 -2.96 -10.06
CA ARG A 78 -2.35 -3.21 -10.51
C ARG A 78 -2.40 -4.30 -11.60
N LYS A 79 -3.49 -5.07 -11.60
CA LYS A 79 -3.71 -6.21 -12.51
C LYS A 79 -3.89 -5.81 -13.97
#